data_AF-A0A8X7MUE5-F1
#
_entry.id   AF-A0A8X7MUE5-F1
#
_cell.length_a   1.000
_cell.length_b   1.000
_cell.length_c   1.000
_cell.angle_alpha   90.00
_cell.angle_beta   90.00
_cell.angle_gamma   90.00
#
_symmetry.space_group_name_H-M   'P 1'
#
loop_
_entity.id
_entity.type
_entity.pdbx_description
1 polymer ?
#
loop_
_entity_poly.entity_id
_entity_poly.type
_entity_poly.pdbx_seq_one_letter_code
_entity_poly.pdbx_strand_id
1 'polypeptide(L)'
;MSFFLLGVLVALGTYMLAVRRLRYEHRDAALRKYAHKYAANAEEAKRSGKPRLSEERNGLQGIHDAQRIMRTFMMYDLAFTAFTSVQFALFVTYASPTISSLLQKTGQLAERETAPRRYMDTASLIAAYLAYPLPALDLEDNSQRHPDDKGLFEPQDPRGAIAIARTNWLHDRWRSSISRDDMLFTLCTFVQEPEKWARLYEWRPLEEIEAESSFAVWRHIGKCFGIADIPETREALAEWREEYESTHMVFEPSNRYVADKTVDLLLWHVPKFMHPFATQVIVSLMYERLRVAMGYDKPPAWIYTFSYSVLRLRAAFVKNFMLPRKYPKSLVPYDHSKDYFIDSPTMLPAVCPASGARASEGRSCPVGGHVMDEKSSGPKSTATGPRMTTTWYDNDPIYSIPARPFTARWCFERLFVSPSERWGAAKWRSKVLGPGPVQPVSGVGGFRLEELGPIGLEQKGIEAVKKEAERLNGGRPLRGLWAIQS
;
A
#
# COMPACT_ATOMS: atom_id res chain seq x y z
N MET A 1 -13.13 -45.32 -20.43
CA MET A 1 -12.96 -43.90 -20.83
C MET A 1 -14.17 -43.01 -20.50
N SER A 2 -15.41 -43.50 -20.63
CA SER A 2 -16.64 -42.70 -20.40
C SER A 2 -16.84 -42.18 -18.96
N PHE A 3 -16.61 -43.01 -17.93
CA PHE A 3 -16.80 -42.58 -16.52
C PHE A 3 -15.79 -41.55 -16.03
N PHE A 4 -14.53 -41.60 -16.51
CA PHE A 4 -13.51 -40.61 -16.15
C PHE A 4 -13.84 -39.23 -16.71
N LEU A 5 -14.22 -39.16 -17.99
CA LEU A 5 -14.61 -37.91 -18.64
C LEU A 5 -15.86 -37.31 -17.98
N LEU A 6 -16.86 -38.15 -17.69
CA LEU A 6 -18.05 -37.73 -16.95
C LEU A 6 -17.70 -37.19 -15.57
N GLY A 7 -16.81 -37.86 -14.83
CA GLY A 7 -16.34 -37.40 -13.52
C GLY A 7 -15.65 -36.03 -13.59
N VAL A 8 -14.79 -35.79 -14.58
CA VAL A 8 -14.14 -34.50 -14.81
C VAL A 8 -15.16 -33.40 -15.13
N LEU A 9 -16.13 -33.67 -15.99
CA LEU A 9 -17.18 -32.70 -16.34
C LEU A 9 -18.07 -32.36 -15.15
N VAL A 10 -18.46 -33.34 -14.33
CA VAL A 10 -19.22 -33.12 -13.09
C VAL A 10 -18.41 -32.28 -12.10
N ALA A 11 -17.11 -32.58 -11.92
CA ALA A 11 -16.24 -31.82 -11.03
C ALA A 11 -16.08 -30.36 -11.50
N LEU A 12 -15.85 -30.14 -12.79
CA LEU A 12 -15.77 -28.79 -13.38
C LEU A 12 -17.09 -28.04 -13.24
N GLY A 13 -18.22 -28.68 -13.55
CA GLY A 13 -19.56 -28.08 -13.39
C GLY A 13 -19.83 -27.68 -11.93
N THR A 14 -19.53 -28.57 -10.98
CA THR A 14 -19.68 -28.32 -9.54
C THR A 14 -18.79 -27.17 -9.08
N TYR A 15 -17.54 -27.14 -9.54
CA TYR A 15 -16.61 -26.05 -9.25
C TYR A 15 -17.12 -24.71 -9.77
N MET A 16 -17.58 -24.65 -11.02
CA MET A 16 -18.10 -23.42 -11.62
C MET A 16 -19.37 -22.93 -10.92
N LEU A 17 -20.23 -23.84 -10.46
CA LEU A 17 -21.39 -23.49 -9.62
C LEU A 17 -20.96 -22.93 -8.27
N ALA A 18 -19.95 -23.53 -7.62
CA ALA A 18 -19.41 -23.02 -6.37
C ALA A 18 -18.80 -21.62 -6.55
N VAL A 19 -18.03 -21.39 -7.61
CA VAL A 19 -17.48 -20.06 -7.96
C VAL A 19 -18.61 -19.05 -8.10
N ARG A 20 -19.65 -19.33 -8.90
CA ARG A 20 -20.76 -18.40 -9.12
C ARG A 20 -21.55 -18.10 -7.85
N ARG A 21 -21.80 -19.11 -7.01
CA ARG A 21 -22.56 -18.97 -5.76
C ARG A 21 -21.80 -18.16 -4.72
N LEU A 22 -20.48 -18.35 -4.61
CA LEU A 22 -19.67 -17.74 -3.56
C LEU A 22 -19.03 -16.40 -3.97
N ARG A 23 -18.92 -16.09 -5.28
CA ARG A 23 -18.23 -14.88 -5.82
C ARG A 23 -18.62 -13.57 -5.13
N TYR A 24 -19.89 -13.40 -4.74
CA TYR A 24 -20.39 -12.17 -4.12
C TYR A 24 -20.64 -12.30 -2.60
N GLU A 25 -20.24 -13.39 -1.96
CA GLU A 25 -20.57 -13.67 -0.57
C GLU A 25 -20.09 -12.56 0.39
N HIS A 26 -18.85 -12.10 0.23
CA HIS A 26 -18.30 -11.03 1.06
C HIS A 26 -19.04 -9.70 0.88
N ARG A 27 -19.28 -9.29 -0.37
CA ARG A 27 -20.07 -8.10 -0.70
C ARG A 27 -21.45 -8.18 -0.08
N ASP A 28 -22.17 -9.28 -0.32
CA ASP A 28 -23.54 -9.44 0.16
C ASP A 28 -23.60 -9.49 1.69
N ALA A 29 -22.58 -10.06 2.34
CA ALA A 29 -22.45 -10.04 3.79
C ALA A 29 -22.25 -8.60 4.33
N ALA A 30 -21.38 -7.81 3.70
CA ALA A 30 -21.18 -6.41 4.06
C ALA A 30 -22.47 -5.58 3.87
N LEU A 31 -23.15 -5.74 2.73
CA LEU A 31 -24.40 -5.03 2.44
C LEU A 31 -25.51 -5.38 3.45
N ARG A 32 -25.73 -6.67 3.73
CA ARG A 32 -26.72 -7.09 4.75
C ARG A 32 -26.43 -6.44 6.12
N LYS A 33 -25.16 -6.33 6.47
CA LYS A 33 -24.70 -5.86 7.77
C LYS A 33 -24.79 -4.35 7.95
N TYR A 34 -24.51 -3.57 6.89
CA TYR A 34 -24.31 -2.13 7.02
C TYR A 34 -25.28 -1.26 6.21
N ALA A 35 -25.85 -1.75 5.11
CA ALA A 35 -26.69 -0.93 4.22
C ALA A 35 -28.01 -0.47 4.86
N HIS A 36 -28.47 -1.14 5.91
CA HIS A 36 -29.63 -0.69 6.69
C HIS A 36 -29.29 0.41 7.70
N LYS A 37 -28.01 0.52 8.11
CA LYS A 37 -27.54 1.46 9.15
C LYS A 37 -27.06 2.77 8.56
N TYR A 38 -26.34 2.70 7.44
CA TYR A 38 -25.66 3.84 6.86
C TYR A 38 -26.20 4.18 5.47
N ALA A 39 -26.20 5.47 5.16
CA ALA A 39 -26.42 5.95 3.80
C ALA A 39 -25.19 5.68 2.93
N ALA A 40 -25.41 5.31 1.67
CA ALA A 40 -24.34 5.02 0.73
C ALA A 40 -23.71 6.28 0.10
N ASN A 41 -24.39 7.43 0.20
CA ASN A 41 -23.89 8.73 -0.27
C ASN A 41 -24.71 9.88 0.35
N ALA A 42 -24.33 11.12 0.04
CA ALA A 42 -24.96 12.32 0.59
C ALA A 42 -26.45 12.48 0.17
N GLU A 43 -26.81 12.03 -1.03
CA GLU A 43 -28.20 12.09 -1.50
C GLU A 43 -29.10 11.09 -0.76
N GLU A 44 -28.64 9.85 -0.57
CA GLU A 44 -29.37 8.86 0.21
C GLU A 44 -29.51 9.31 1.67
N ALA A 45 -28.49 9.93 2.25
CA ALA A 45 -28.55 10.45 3.62
C ALA A 45 -29.68 11.47 3.77
N LYS A 46 -29.79 12.42 2.83
CA LYS A 46 -30.87 13.43 2.80
C LYS A 46 -32.25 12.80 2.66
N ARG A 47 -32.38 11.77 1.81
CA ARG A 47 -33.68 11.12 1.51
C ARG A 47 -34.14 10.16 2.62
N SER A 48 -33.23 9.37 3.18
CA SER A 48 -33.55 8.27 4.10
C SER A 48 -33.42 8.63 5.58
N GLY A 49 -32.72 9.72 5.90
CA GLY A 49 -32.37 10.10 7.27
C GLY A 49 -31.26 9.24 7.90
N LYS A 50 -30.77 8.20 7.21
CA LYS A 50 -29.62 7.41 7.66
C LYS A 50 -28.36 8.28 7.71
N PRO A 51 -27.49 8.13 8.73
CA PRO A 51 -26.19 8.79 8.74
C PRO A 51 -25.26 8.22 7.67
N ARG A 52 -24.39 9.04 7.10
CA ARG A 52 -23.19 8.54 6.40
C ARG A 52 -22.15 8.09 7.40
N LEU A 53 -21.28 7.15 6.99
CA LEU A 53 -20.18 6.65 7.81
C LEU A 53 -19.19 7.74 8.22
N SER A 54 -19.03 8.76 7.39
CA SER A 54 -18.10 9.88 7.57
C SER A 54 -18.58 10.94 8.58
N GLU A 55 -19.82 10.83 9.08
CA GLU A 55 -20.40 11.80 10.02
C GLU A 55 -19.93 11.57 11.45
N GLU A 56 -19.56 12.66 12.14
CA GLU A 56 -18.99 12.63 13.49
C GLU A 56 -19.95 12.09 14.55
N ARG A 57 -21.26 12.25 14.35
CA ARG A 57 -22.30 11.72 15.25
C ARG A 57 -22.31 10.20 15.40
N ASN A 58 -21.62 9.47 14.51
CA ASN A 58 -21.46 8.02 14.65
C ASN A 58 -20.32 7.64 15.61
N GLY A 59 -19.51 8.60 16.05
CA GLY A 59 -18.30 8.35 16.83
C GLY A 59 -17.28 7.46 16.10
N LEU A 60 -16.36 6.89 16.85
CA LEU A 60 -15.33 5.98 16.32
C LEU A 60 -15.94 4.71 15.71
N GLN A 61 -17.11 4.26 16.16
CA GLN A 61 -17.80 3.11 15.61
C GLN A 61 -18.09 3.25 14.10
N GLY A 62 -18.49 4.45 13.65
CA GLY A 62 -18.74 4.71 12.22
C GLY A 62 -17.49 4.51 11.37
N ILE A 63 -16.35 5.02 11.84
CA ILE A 63 -15.05 4.86 11.17
C ILE A 63 -14.61 3.39 11.16
N HIS A 64 -14.78 2.67 12.27
CA HIS A 64 -14.44 1.25 12.34
C HIS A 64 -15.35 0.38 11.45
N ASP A 65 -16.64 0.71 11.33
CA ASP A 65 -17.54 0.04 10.38
C ASP A 65 -17.12 0.31 8.93
N ALA A 66 -16.75 1.55 8.61
CA ALA A 66 -16.19 1.91 7.31
C ALA A 66 -14.90 1.12 7.02
N GLN A 67 -14.01 1.02 8.01
CA GLN A 67 -12.76 0.27 7.88
C GLN A 67 -13.00 -1.22 7.66
N ARG A 68 -14.01 -1.81 8.31
CA ARG A 68 -14.42 -3.22 8.07
C ARG A 68 -14.95 -3.43 6.66
N ILE A 69 -15.79 -2.53 6.15
CA ILE A 69 -16.29 -2.60 4.76
C ILE A 69 -15.13 -2.48 3.78
N MET A 70 -14.26 -1.48 3.99
CA MET A 70 -13.11 -1.22 3.15
C MET A 70 -12.15 -2.41 3.10
N ARG A 71 -11.83 -2.99 4.25
CA ARG A 71 -11.00 -4.19 4.40
C ARG A 71 -11.55 -5.36 3.58
N THR A 72 -12.86 -5.57 3.62
CA THR A 72 -13.52 -6.66 2.87
C THR A 72 -13.25 -6.53 1.36
N PHE A 73 -13.57 -5.39 0.75
CA PHE A 73 -13.39 -5.27 -0.69
C PHE A 73 -11.90 -5.17 -1.09
N MET A 74 -11.08 -4.46 -0.30
CA MET A 74 -9.66 -4.24 -0.62
C MET A 74 -8.78 -5.45 -0.39
N MET A 75 -9.09 -6.33 0.57
CA MET A 75 -8.20 -7.45 0.92
C MET A 75 -8.73 -8.80 0.45
N TYR A 76 -10.02 -8.93 0.13
CA TYR A 76 -10.61 -10.18 -0.33
C TYR A 76 -11.07 -10.13 -1.79
N ASP A 77 -11.98 -9.22 -2.12
CA ASP A 77 -12.67 -9.23 -3.41
C ASP A 77 -11.81 -8.68 -4.55
N LEU A 78 -11.20 -7.51 -4.32
CA LEU A 78 -10.54 -6.69 -5.34
C LEU A 78 -9.04 -6.53 -5.06
N ALA A 79 -8.45 -7.47 -4.32
CA ALA A 79 -7.15 -7.26 -3.68
C ALA A 79 -5.97 -6.98 -4.61
N PHE A 80 -6.01 -7.48 -5.84
CA PHE A 80 -5.00 -7.10 -6.83
C PHE A 80 -5.12 -5.63 -7.21
N THR A 81 -6.31 -5.19 -7.58
CA THR A 81 -6.55 -3.85 -8.08
C THR A 81 -6.50 -2.82 -6.98
N ALA A 82 -7.02 -3.11 -5.78
CA ALA A 82 -6.89 -2.25 -4.62
C ALA A 82 -5.40 -1.98 -4.29
N PHE A 83 -4.57 -3.01 -4.28
CA PHE A 83 -3.13 -2.85 -4.05
C PHE A 83 -2.43 -2.05 -5.17
N THR A 84 -2.71 -2.39 -6.42
CA THR A 84 -2.07 -1.76 -7.59
C THR A 84 -2.49 -0.30 -7.75
N SER A 85 -3.77 0.01 -7.51
CA SER A 85 -4.30 1.37 -7.59
C SER A 85 -3.77 2.29 -6.49
N VAL A 86 -3.53 1.79 -5.27
CA VAL A 86 -2.88 2.56 -4.20
C VAL A 86 -1.43 2.92 -4.56
N GLN A 87 -0.72 2.05 -5.29
CA GLN A 87 0.62 2.40 -5.81
C GLN A 87 0.54 3.39 -6.95
N PHE A 88 -0.43 3.20 -7.84
CA PHE A 88 -0.70 4.16 -8.89
C PHE A 88 -1.08 5.54 -8.32
N ALA A 89 -1.82 5.59 -7.20
CA ALA A 89 -2.15 6.83 -6.51
C ALA A 89 -0.92 7.61 -6.05
N LEU A 90 0.12 6.91 -5.57
CA LEU A 90 1.43 7.53 -5.27
C LEU A 90 2.09 8.04 -6.55
N PHE A 91 2.06 7.25 -7.64
CA PHE A 91 2.62 7.64 -8.93
C PHE A 91 1.95 8.90 -9.51
N VAL A 92 0.63 9.05 -9.35
CA VAL A 92 -0.13 10.23 -9.77
C VAL A 92 0.42 11.51 -9.12
N THR A 93 0.89 11.44 -7.88
CA THR A 93 1.41 12.63 -7.17
C THR A 93 2.63 13.26 -7.84
N TYR A 94 3.36 12.50 -8.66
CA TYR A 94 4.57 12.98 -9.33
C TYR A 94 4.28 13.98 -10.44
N ALA A 95 3.02 14.12 -10.85
CA ALA A 95 2.61 15.17 -11.77
C ALA A 95 2.48 16.55 -11.10
N SER A 96 2.57 16.65 -9.77
CA SER A 96 2.64 17.93 -9.06
C SER A 96 4.10 18.38 -8.90
N PRO A 97 4.53 19.53 -9.48
CA PRO A 97 5.92 20.00 -9.41
C PRO A 97 6.46 20.17 -7.99
N THR A 98 5.64 20.62 -7.05
CA THR A 98 5.97 20.76 -5.62
C THR A 98 6.39 19.42 -5.00
N ILE A 99 5.61 18.37 -5.26
CA ILE A 99 5.84 17.02 -4.77
C ILE A 99 7.03 16.39 -5.49
N SER A 100 7.06 16.40 -6.82
CA SER A 100 8.10 15.73 -7.60
C SER A 100 9.48 16.34 -7.36
N SER A 101 9.58 17.66 -7.20
CA SER A 101 10.82 18.36 -6.86
C SER A 101 11.35 17.93 -5.50
N LEU A 102 10.47 17.79 -4.51
CA LEU A 102 10.86 17.29 -3.19
C LEU A 102 11.32 15.82 -3.27
N LEU A 103 10.58 14.98 -3.98
CA LEU A 103 10.95 13.57 -4.16
C LEU A 103 12.30 13.42 -4.85
N GLN A 104 12.55 14.18 -5.92
CA GLN A 104 13.85 14.25 -6.59
C GLN A 104 14.95 14.71 -5.63
N LYS A 105 14.71 15.79 -4.87
CA LYS A 105 15.69 16.36 -3.92
C LYS A 105 16.05 15.38 -2.80
N THR A 106 15.09 14.61 -2.30
CA THR A 106 15.34 13.65 -1.21
C THR A 106 16.11 12.41 -1.66
N GLY A 107 16.04 12.06 -2.96
CA GLY A 107 16.65 10.87 -3.54
C GLY A 107 16.06 9.53 -3.07
N GLN A 108 15.15 9.54 -2.07
CA GLN A 108 14.67 8.32 -1.41
C GLN A 108 13.88 7.39 -2.33
N LEU A 109 13.30 7.91 -3.41
CA LEU A 109 12.60 7.13 -4.45
C LEU A 109 13.38 6.99 -5.76
N ALA A 110 14.41 7.82 -5.97
CA ALA A 110 15.14 7.89 -7.23
C ALA A 110 16.42 7.04 -7.22
N GLU A 111 17.00 6.82 -6.04
CA GLU A 111 18.27 6.11 -5.88
C GLU A 111 18.06 4.63 -5.52
N ARG A 112 18.91 3.78 -6.11
CA ARG A 112 18.83 2.32 -6.00
C ARG A 112 18.83 1.83 -4.56
N GLU A 113 19.70 2.43 -3.77
CA GLU A 113 20.04 1.95 -2.44
C GLU A 113 18.94 2.27 -1.43
N THR A 114 18.07 3.24 -1.74
CA THR A 114 17.04 3.75 -0.82
C THR A 114 15.61 3.48 -1.27
N ALA A 115 15.35 3.44 -2.58
CA ALA A 115 14.01 3.23 -3.14
C ALA A 115 13.30 1.94 -2.67
N PRO A 116 13.96 0.77 -2.59
CA PRO A 116 13.31 -0.47 -2.15
C PRO A 116 12.80 -0.37 -0.73
N ARG A 117 13.64 0.21 0.13
CA ARG A 117 13.31 0.43 1.52
C ARG A 117 12.16 1.40 1.68
N ARG A 118 12.28 2.54 1.02
CA ARG A 118 11.26 3.58 1.04
C ARG A 118 9.91 3.02 0.60
N TYR A 119 9.89 2.18 -0.42
CA TYR A 119 8.69 1.50 -0.89
C TYR A 119 8.12 0.54 0.17
N MET A 120 8.94 -0.34 0.76
CA MET A 120 8.50 -1.28 1.80
C MET A 120 8.00 -0.60 3.08
N ASP A 121 8.71 0.42 3.56
CA ASP A 121 8.30 1.21 4.72
C ASP A 121 6.96 1.89 4.48
N THR A 122 6.82 2.56 3.32
CA THR A 122 5.60 3.28 2.96
C THR A 122 4.42 2.30 2.82
N ALA A 123 4.62 1.19 2.12
CA ALA A 123 3.57 0.19 1.91
C ALA A 123 3.17 -0.50 3.23
N SER A 124 4.10 -0.73 4.15
CA SER A 124 3.82 -1.32 5.46
C SER A 124 3.08 -0.35 6.39
N LEU A 125 3.48 0.93 6.41
CA LEU A 125 2.76 1.96 7.17
C LEU A 125 1.34 2.14 6.64
N ILE A 126 1.16 2.26 5.31
CA ILE A 126 -0.17 2.33 4.68
C ILE A 126 -1.01 1.10 5.05
N ALA A 127 -0.47 -0.10 4.85
CA ALA A 127 -1.19 -1.32 5.15
C ALA A 127 -1.56 -1.42 6.64
N ALA A 128 -0.73 -0.92 7.55
CA ALA A 128 -1.00 -0.93 8.98
C ALA A 128 -2.25 -0.12 9.37
N TYR A 129 -2.34 1.15 8.96
CA TYR A 129 -3.52 1.95 9.29
C TYR A 129 -4.76 1.63 8.42
N LEU A 130 -4.62 0.81 7.37
CA LEU A 130 -5.77 0.22 6.66
C LEU A 130 -6.26 -1.09 7.30
N ALA A 131 -5.36 -1.88 7.87
CA ALA A 131 -5.67 -3.20 8.42
C ALA A 131 -6.06 -3.17 9.91
N TYR A 132 -5.42 -2.29 10.70
CA TYR A 132 -5.60 -2.17 12.14
C TYR A 132 -6.53 -1.00 12.49
N PRO A 133 -7.28 -1.09 13.61
CA PRO A 133 -8.20 -0.05 14.05
C PRO A 133 -7.59 1.35 14.02
N LEU A 134 -8.34 2.28 13.42
CA LEU A 134 -7.97 3.68 13.40
C LEU A 134 -8.14 4.31 14.79
N PRO A 135 -7.29 5.28 15.15
CA PRO A 135 -7.38 5.89 16.46
C PRO A 135 -8.56 6.86 16.56
N ALA A 136 -9.04 7.13 17.78
CA ALA A 136 -10.21 7.99 18.01
C ALA A 136 -10.07 9.42 17.48
N LEU A 137 -8.85 9.97 17.54
CA LEU A 137 -8.54 11.38 17.36
C LEU A 137 -9.39 12.27 18.28
N ASP A 138 -10.44 12.86 17.74
CA ASP A 138 -11.38 13.79 18.35
C ASP A 138 -12.81 13.21 18.47
N LEU A 139 -13.04 11.99 17.96
CA LEU A 139 -14.35 11.33 18.00
C LEU A 139 -14.66 10.71 19.37
N GLU A 140 -15.95 10.63 19.69
CA GLU A 140 -16.44 9.82 20.81
C GLU A 140 -16.02 8.36 20.61
N ASP A 141 -15.31 7.79 21.59
CA ASP A 141 -14.94 6.38 21.56
C ASP A 141 -16.10 5.50 22.05
N ASN A 142 -17.00 5.24 21.12
CA ASN A 142 -18.10 4.30 21.25
C ASN A 142 -17.80 2.97 20.53
N SER A 143 -16.54 2.71 20.16
CA SER A 143 -16.18 1.55 19.34
C SER A 143 -16.39 0.23 20.08
N GLN A 144 -17.19 -0.64 19.49
CA GLN A 144 -17.47 -1.97 19.95
C GLN A 144 -16.84 -3.02 19.04
N ARG A 145 -16.47 -4.15 19.65
CA ARG A 145 -16.08 -5.35 18.93
C ARG A 145 -17.30 -5.92 18.21
N HIS A 146 -17.15 -6.26 16.93
CA HIS A 146 -18.21 -6.98 16.24
C HIS A 146 -18.13 -8.48 16.57
N PRO A 147 -19.25 -9.20 16.79
CA PRO A 147 -19.24 -10.66 17.02
C PRO A 147 -18.46 -11.46 15.96
N ASP A 148 -18.57 -11.06 14.70
CA ASP A 148 -17.82 -11.66 13.57
C ASP A 148 -16.31 -11.37 13.57
N ASP A 149 -15.83 -10.40 14.36
CA ASP A 149 -14.41 -10.09 14.47
C ASP A 149 -13.74 -11.16 15.34
N LYS A 150 -13.32 -12.26 14.70
CA LYS A 150 -12.60 -13.39 15.32
C LYS A 150 -11.15 -13.02 15.73
N GLY A 151 -10.98 -11.91 16.45
CA GLY A 151 -9.67 -11.37 16.81
C GLY A 151 -8.94 -10.76 15.61
N LEU A 152 -9.69 -10.21 14.66
CA LEU A 152 -9.15 -9.55 13.46
C LEU A 152 -9.12 -8.03 13.58
N PHE A 153 -9.93 -7.49 14.48
CA PHE A 153 -10.14 -6.07 14.69
C PHE A 153 -10.44 -5.86 16.17
N GLU A 154 -9.39 -5.77 16.99
CA GLU A 154 -9.51 -5.50 18.42
C GLU A 154 -9.40 -3.99 18.65
N PRO A 155 -10.47 -3.28 19.05
CA PRO A 155 -10.51 -1.81 19.10
C PRO A 155 -9.36 -1.13 19.87
N GLN A 156 -8.72 -1.83 20.82
CA GLN A 156 -7.60 -1.30 21.60
C GLN A 156 -6.22 -1.56 20.97
N ASP A 157 -6.15 -2.09 19.76
CA ASP A 157 -4.88 -2.31 19.06
C ASP A 157 -4.23 -0.97 18.65
N PRO A 158 -3.05 -0.62 19.20
CA PRO A 158 -2.43 0.68 18.97
C PRO A 158 -1.73 0.79 17.61
N ARG A 159 -1.62 -0.30 16.84
CA ARG A 159 -0.80 -0.32 15.60
C ARG A 159 -1.25 0.70 14.56
N GLY A 160 -2.55 0.95 14.41
CA GLY A 160 -3.06 2.00 13.52
C GLY A 160 -2.57 3.39 13.94
N ALA A 161 -2.67 3.72 15.23
CA ALA A 161 -2.17 4.96 15.80
C ALA A 161 -0.65 5.12 15.64
N ILE A 162 0.12 4.05 15.91
CA ILE A 162 1.59 4.05 15.80
C ILE A 162 2.02 4.29 14.35
N ALA A 163 1.39 3.63 13.37
CA ALA A 163 1.72 3.82 11.96
C ALA A 163 1.48 5.26 11.48
N ILE A 164 0.36 5.86 11.88
CA ILE A 164 0.06 7.26 11.56
C ILE A 164 1.05 8.19 12.25
N ALA A 165 1.30 8.00 13.56
CA ALA A 165 2.25 8.80 14.32
C ALA A 165 3.67 8.73 13.75
N ARG A 166 4.11 7.55 13.31
CA ARG A 166 5.41 7.39 12.65
C ARG A 166 5.47 8.15 11.34
N THR A 167 4.40 8.09 10.55
CA THR A 167 4.29 8.84 9.29
C THR A 167 4.33 10.35 9.55
N ASN A 168 3.58 10.85 10.53
CA ASN A 168 3.63 12.26 10.97
C ASN A 168 5.05 12.68 11.34
N TRP A 169 5.74 11.89 12.16
CA TRP A 169 7.12 12.18 12.58
C TRP A 169 8.10 12.24 11.39
N LEU A 170 7.95 11.35 10.40
CA LEU A 170 8.77 11.37 9.19
C LEU A 170 8.47 12.58 8.30
N HIS A 171 7.19 12.98 8.18
CA HIS A 171 6.76 14.12 7.38
C HIS A 171 7.10 15.47 8.02
N ASP A 172 7.05 15.59 9.35
CA ASP A 172 7.28 16.85 10.07
C ASP A 172 8.69 17.44 9.80
N ARG A 173 9.65 16.57 9.52
CA ARG A 173 11.01 16.94 9.09
C ARG A 173 11.06 17.73 7.78
N TRP A 174 9.97 17.69 7.01
CA TRP A 174 9.77 18.35 5.73
C TRP A 174 8.56 19.29 5.74
N ARG A 175 8.07 19.69 6.94
CA ARG A 175 6.87 20.53 7.10
C ARG A 175 6.94 21.85 6.32
N SER A 176 8.13 22.42 6.14
CA SER A 176 8.33 23.64 5.35
C SER A 176 8.22 23.43 3.83
N SER A 177 8.28 22.18 3.37
CA SER A 177 8.33 21.80 1.95
C SER A 177 7.12 20.97 1.50
N ILE A 178 6.35 20.42 2.44
CA ILE A 178 5.12 19.68 2.19
C ILE A 178 3.97 20.62 2.57
N SER A 179 3.28 21.16 1.57
CA SER A 179 2.11 22.01 1.84
C SER A 179 0.91 21.18 2.29
N ARG A 180 -0.08 21.86 2.89
CA ARG A 180 -1.39 21.26 3.19
C ARG A 180 -2.05 20.71 1.92
N ASP A 181 -1.94 21.45 0.81
CA ASP A 181 -2.54 21.09 -0.48
C ASP A 181 -1.85 19.87 -1.10
N ASP A 182 -0.52 19.74 -0.96
CA ASP A 182 0.20 18.52 -1.37
C ASP A 182 -0.30 17.29 -0.60
N MET A 183 -0.55 17.45 0.71
CA MET A 183 -1.10 16.38 1.54
C MET A 183 -2.54 16.04 1.16
N LEU A 184 -3.40 17.04 0.95
CA LEU A 184 -4.79 16.82 0.54
C LEU A 184 -4.88 16.21 -0.87
N PHE A 185 -4.03 16.64 -1.80
CA PHE A 185 -3.94 16.05 -3.14
C PHE A 185 -3.52 14.58 -3.07
N THR A 186 -2.49 14.26 -2.29
CA THR A 186 -2.08 12.87 -2.05
C THR A 186 -3.20 12.05 -1.41
N LEU A 187 -3.96 12.63 -0.48
CA LEU A 187 -5.13 11.97 0.11
C LEU A 187 -6.21 11.69 -0.93
N CYS A 188 -6.50 12.64 -1.82
CA CYS A 188 -7.50 12.50 -2.88
C CYS A 188 -7.19 11.32 -3.82
N THR A 189 -5.92 11.14 -4.18
CA THR A 189 -5.53 10.01 -5.05
C THR A 189 -5.77 8.67 -4.37
N PHE A 190 -5.53 8.56 -3.06
CA PHE A 190 -5.83 7.33 -2.29
C PHE A 190 -7.32 7.01 -2.18
N VAL A 191 -8.20 8.02 -2.17
CA VAL A 191 -9.65 7.82 -2.17
C VAL A 191 -10.14 7.36 -3.55
N GLN A 192 -9.71 8.06 -4.61
CA GLN A 192 -10.40 7.96 -5.90
C GLN A 192 -9.75 7.00 -6.89
N GLU A 193 -8.42 6.80 -6.84
CA GLU A 193 -7.78 5.85 -7.76
C GLU A 193 -8.27 4.41 -7.55
N PRO A 194 -8.45 3.89 -6.32
CA PRO A 194 -9.02 2.56 -6.13
C PRO A 194 -10.42 2.39 -6.70
N GLU A 195 -11.30 3.39 -6.52
CA GLU A 195 -12.65 3.39 -7.07
C GLU A 195 -12.62 3.38 -8.62
N LYS A 196 -11.81 4.27 -9.21
CA LYS A 196 -11.65 4.37 -10.67
C LYS A 196 -11.09 3.09 -11.27
N TRP A 197 -10.07 2.51 -10.64
CA TRP A 197 -9.45 1.26 -11.09
C TRP A 197 -10.39 0.06 -10.93
N ALA A 198 -11.15 -0.02 -9.84
CA ALA A 198 -12.15 -1.08 -9.67
C ALA A 198 -13.18 -1.05 -10.81
N ARG A 199 -13.71 0.14 -11.14
CA ARG A 199 -14.65 0.31 -12.25
C ARG A 199 -14.08 -0.09 -13.61
N LEU A 200 -12.80 0.22 -13.87
CA LEU A 200 -12.19 0.00 -15.19
C LEU A 200 -11.61 -1.41 -15.37
N TYR A 201 -11.06 -2.00 -14.31
CA TYR A 201 -10.15 -3.15 -14.39
C TYR A 201 -10.49 -4.31 -13.45
N GLU A 202 -11.54 -4.23 -12.63
CA GLU A 202 -12.01 -5.34 -11.80
C GLU A 202 -13.24 -6.04 -12.34
N TRP A 203 -13.52 -7.22 -11.76
CA TRP A 203 -14.68 -8.03 -12.11
C TRP A 203 -16.02 -7.45 -11.65
N ARG A 204 -15.98 -6.43 -10.78
CA ARG A 204 -17.09 -5.57 -10.37
C ARG A 204 -16.58 -4.17 -9.97
N PRO A 205 -17.41 -3.12 -10.11
CA PRO A 205 -17.16 -1.83 -9.46
C PRO A 205 -17.32 -1.96 -7.93
N LEU A 206 -16.95 -0.89 -7.22
CA LEU A 206 -17.35 -0.71 -5.82
C LEU A 206 -18.86 -0.46 -5.75
N GLU A 207 -19.50 -0.98 -4.72
CA GLU A 207 -20.83 -0.53 -4.32
C GLU A 207 -20.75 0.87 -3.70
N GLU A 208 -21.80 1.68 -3.77
CA GLU A 208 -21.76 3.07 -3.27
C GLU A 208 -21.35 3.16 -1.78
N ILE A 209 -21.84 2.24 -0.95
CA ILE A 209 -21.45 2.18 0.47
C ILE A 209 -19.98 1.77 0.65
N GLU A 210 -19.40 0.98 -0.25
CA GLU A 210 -17.96 0.65 -0.22
C GLU A 210 -17.13 1.87 -0.56
N ALA A 211 -17.56 2.69 -1.52
CA ALA A 211 -16.91 3.93 -1.90
C ALA A 211 -17.04 5.01 -0.79
N GLU A 212 -18.22 5.17 -0.18
CA GLU A 212 -18.40 6.02 1.01
C GLU A 212 -17.56 5.54 2.20
N SER A 213 -17.43 4.23 2.38
CA SER A 213 -16.55 3.67 3.42
C SER A 213 -15.09 4.03 3.17
N SER A 214 -14.62 3.93 1.92
CA SER A 214 -13.25 4.31 1.56
C SER A 214 -13.01 5.80 1.80
N PHE A 215 -13.98 6.65 1.46
CA PHE A 215 -13.93 8.08 1.75
C PHE A 215 -13.88 8.37 3.26
N ALA A 216 -14.76 7.76 4.06
CA ALA A 216 -14.80 7.96 5.51
C ALA A 216 -13.48 7.57 6.18
N VAL A 217 -12.91 6.42 5.80
CA VAL A 217 -11.62 5.94 6.30
C VAL A 217 -10.49 6.91 5.97
N TRP A 218 -10.35 7.28 4.69
CA TRP A 218 -9.27 8.18 4.28
C TRP A 218 -9.46 9.60 4.81
N ARG A 219 -10.69 10.12 4.89
CA ARG A 219 -10.96 11.41 5.52
C ARG A 219 -10.51 11.43 6.98
N HIS A 220 -10.81 10.37 7.73
CA HIS A 220 -10.35 10.23 9.11
C HIS A 220 -8.83 10.12 9.23
N ILE A 221 -8.19 9.34 8.34
CA ILE A 221 -6.72 9.27 8.25
C ILE A 221 -6.13 10.65 7.96
N GLY A 222 -6.73 11.41 7.03
CA GLY A 222 -6.31 12.77 6.69
C GLY A 222 -6.39 13.73 7.88
N LYS A 223 -7.48 13.65 8.68
CA LYS A 223 -7.58 14.39 9.95
C LYS A 223 -6.46 13.99 10.92
N CYS A 224 -6.15 12.69 11.03
CA CYS A 224 -5.04 12.21 11.86
C CYS A 224 -3.66 12.70 11.38
N PHE A 225 -3.50 12.94 10.07
CA PHE A 225 -2.32 13.59 9.50
C PHE A 225 -2.30 15.11 9.69
N GLY A 226 -3.32 15.70 10.33
CA GLY A 226 -3.41 17.13 10.56
C GLY A 226 -3.75 17.95 9.30
N ILE A 227 -4.36 17.32 8.28
CA ILE A 227 -4.84 18.02 7.10
C ILE A 227 -6.10 18.81 7.49
N ALA A 228 -6.00 20.15 7.44
CA ALA A 228 -7.14 21.03 7.65
C ALA A 228 -8.06 21.08 6.42
N ASP A 229 -9.34 21.37 6.66
CA ASP A 229 -10.35 21.67 5.63
C ASP A 229 -10.52 20.56 4.58
N ILE A 230 -10.57 19.30 5.01
CA ILE A 230 -10.89 18.18 4.12
C ILE A 230 -12.39 18.22 3.77
N PRO A 231 -12.76 18.25 2.48
CA PRO A 231 -14.15 18.22 2.04
C PRO A 231 -15.00 17.15 2.74
N GLU A 232 -16.28 17.47 3.00
CA GLU A 232 -17.18 16.61 3.77
C GLU A 232 -17.86 15.52 2.95
N THR A 233 -17.80 15.60 1.62
CA THR A 233 -18.40 14.63 0.71
C THR A 233 -17.41 14.18 -0.35
N ARG A 234 -17.67 13.00 -0.93
CA ARG A 234 -16.89 12.45 -2.05
C ARG A 234 -16.92 13.39 -3.25
N GLU A 235 -18.07 13.99 -3.51
CA GLU A 235 -18.31 14.89 -4.64
C GLU A 235 -17.49 16.18 -4.47
N ALA A 236 -17.54 16.81 -3.29
CA ALA A 236 -16.76 18.01 -3.00
C ALA A 236 -15.24 17.72 -3.01
N LEU A 237 -14.81 16.53 -2.58
CA LEU A 237 -13.42 16.11 -2.70
C LEU A 237 -13.00 15.92 -4.18
N ALA A 238 -13.90 15.44 -5.03
CA ALA A 238 -13.65 15.31 -6.47
C ALA A 238 -13.57 16.65 -7.18
N GLU A 239 -14.45 17.60 -6.83
CA GLU A 239 -14.38 18.98 -7.32
C GLU A 239 -13.07 19.65 -6.92
N TRP A 240 -12.69 19.55 -5.64
CA TRP A 240 -11.42 20.09 -5.15
C TRP A 240 -10.22 19.48 -5.90
N ARG A 241 -10.21 18.16 -6.12
CA ARG A 241 -9.13 17.50 -6.86
C ARG A 241 -9.07 18.00 -8.30
N GLU A 242 -10.20 18.15 -8.98
CA GLU A 242 -10.22 18.62 -10.36
C GLU A 242 -9.66 20.04 -10.48
N GLU A 243 -10.01 20.93 -9.55
CA GLU A 243 -9.43 22.28 -9.46
C GLU A 243 -7.91 22.22 -9.24
N TYR A 244 -7.45 21.44 -8.25
CA TYR A 244 -6.03 21.26 -7.98
C TYR A 244 -5.28 20.73 -9.21
N GLU A 245 -5.77 19.66 -9.83
CA GLU A 245 -5.10 19.06 -10.99
C GLU A 245 -5.08 19.99 -12.20
N SER A 246 -6.15 20.76 -12.44
CA SER A 246 -6.21 21.70 -13.57
C SER A 246 -5.15 22.82 -13.49
N THR A 247 -4.69 23.14 -12.28
CA THR A 247 -3.76 24.24 -12.00
C THR A 247 -2.34 23.77 -11.65
N HIS A 248 -2.20 22.59 -11.04
CA HIS A 248 -0.93 22.08 -10.50
C HIS A 248 -0.36 20.88 -11.26
N MET A 249 -1.14 20.12 -12.04
CA MET A 249 -0.60 19.05 -12.89
C MET A 249 -0.06 19.59 -14.21
N VAL A 250 1.06 20.31 -14.11
CA VAL A 250 1.79 20.88 -15.24
C VAL A 250 3.12 20.16 -15.42
N PHE A 251 3.64 20.17 -16.64
CA PHE A 251 4.93 19.55 -16.90
C PHE A 251 6.07 20.28 -16.19
N GLU A 252 6.91 19.52 -15.50
CA GLU A 252 8.17 19.97 -14.90
C GLU A 252 9.23 18.86 -15.11
N PRO A 253 10.52 19.19 -15.37
CA PRO A 253 11.57 18.19 -15.52
C PRO A 253 11.70 17.21 -14.32
N SER A 254 11.40 17.67 -13.10
CA SER A 254 11.37 16.81 -11.92
C SER A 254 10.30 15.71 -12.01
N ASN A 255 9.13 16.01 -12.58
CA ASN A 255 8.04 15.04 -12.81
C ASN A 255 8.53 13.89 -13.67
N ARG A 256 9.13 14.23 -14.83
CA ARG A 256 9.69 13.25 -15.76
C ARG A 256 10.78 12.42 -15.12
N TYR A 257 11.68 13.07 -14.37
CA TYR A 257 12.79 12.41 -13.71
C TYR A 257 12.31 11.33 -12.71
N VAL A 258 11.40 11.67 -11.79
CA VAL A 258 10.93 10.69 -10.79
C VAL A 258 10.03 9.62 -11.41
N ALA A 259 9.29 9.98 -12.47
CA ALA A 259 8.48 9.02 -13.21
C ALA A 259 9.36 7.98 -13.93
N ASP A 260 10.42 8.42 -14.63
CA ASP A 260 11.37 7.52 -15.31
C ASP A 260 12.05 6.58 -14.31
N LYS A 261 12.46 7.09 -13.14
CA LYS A 261 13.03 6.23 -12.08
C LYS A 261 12.06 5.18 -11.59
N THR A 262 10.77 5.51 -11.53
CA THR A 262 9.73 4.56 -11.13
C THR A 262 9.44 3.55 -12.23
N VAL A 263 9.41 3.97 -13.50
CA VAL A 263 9.27 3.05 -14.64
C VAL A 263 10.45 2.08 -14.69
N ASP A 264 11.69 2.56 -14.56
CA ASP A 264 12.89 1.73 -14.53
C ASP A 264 12.81 0.66 -13.44
N LEU A 265 12.29 1.05 -12.26
CA LEU A 265 12.01 0.15 -11.16
C LEU A 265 10.98 -0.93 -11.56
N LEU A 266 9.83 -0.53 -12.10
CA LEU A 266 8.79 -1.48 -12.53
C LEU A 266 9.31 -2.48 -13.58
N LEU A 267 10.25 -2.04 -14.42
CA LEU A 267 10.82 -2.83 -15.51
C LEU A 267 12.09 -3.59 -15.13
N TRP A 268 12.50 -3.58 -13.86
CA TRP A 268 13.78 -4.15 -13.47
C TRP A 268 13.97 -5.63 -13.86
N HIS A 269 12.96 -6.46 -13.58
CA HIS A 269 12.94 -7.87 -13.96
C HIS A 269 12.31 -8.09 -15.34
N VAL A 270 12.13 -7.06 -16.14
CA VAL A 270 11.74 -7.20 -17.53
C VAL A 270 13.03 -7.23 -18.35
N PRO A 271 13.22 -8.20 -19.28
CA PRO A 271 14.39 -8.19 -20.16
C PRO A 271 14.52 -6.85 -20.90
N LYS A 272 15.73 -6.30 -20.98
CA LYS A 272 15.99 -4.95 -21.53
C LYS A 272 15.40 -4.73 -22.93
N PHE A 273 15.36 -5.76 -23.78
CA PHE A 273 14.78 -5.66 -25.12
C PHE A 273 13.26 -5.41 -25.12
N MET A 274 12.56 -5.75 -24.03
CA MET A 274 11.13 -5.51 -23.85
C MET A 274 10.83 -4.15 -23.20
N HIS A 275 11.83 -3.44 -22.68
CA HIS A 275 11.64 -2.18 -21.96
C HIS A 275 10.86 -1.12 -22.76
N PRO A 276 11.13 -0.89 -24.07
CA PRO A 276 10.37 0.11 -24.83
C PRO A 276 8.86 -0.22 -24.89
N PHE A 277 8.53 -1.49 -25.13
CA PHE A 277 7.13 -1.94 -25.16
C PHE A 277 6.49 -1.86 -23.77
N ALA A 278 7.16 -2.36 -22.73
CA ALA A 278 6.63 -2.37 -21.38
C ALA A 278 6.48 -0.95 -20.80
N THR A 279 7.35 -0.02 -21.19
CA THR A 279 7.20 1.42 -20.88
C THR A 279 5.91 1.95 -21.50
N GLN A 280 5.64 1.66 -22.78
CA GLN A 280 4.38 2.09 -23.41
C GLN A 280 3.15 1.49 -22.72
N VAL A 281 3.22 0.23 -22.26
CA VAL A 281 2.16 -0.38 -21.46
C VAL A 281 1.92 0.41 -20.17
N ILE A 282 2.97 0.76 -19.42
CA ILE A 282 2.84 1.57 -18.19
C ILE A 282 2.26 2.96 -18.51
N VAL A 283 2.77 3.64 -19.54
CA VAL A 283 2.29 4.96 -19.97
C VAL A 283 0.83 4.90 -20.43
N SER A 284 0.36 3.80 -21.02
CA SER A 284 -1.04 3.65 -21.42
C SER A 284 -2.04 3.56 -20.26
N LEU A 285 -1.55 3.31 -19.04
CA LEU A 285 -2.37 3.33 -17.82
C LEU A 285 -2.52 4.75 -17.25
N MET A 286 -1.70 5.70 -17.69
CA MET A 286 -1.81 7.10 -17.31
C MET A 286 -2.94 7.77 -18.08
N TYR A 287 -3.81 8.49 -17.37
CA TYR A 287 -4.76 9.39 -18.04
C TYR A 287 -4.02 10.58 -18.66
N GLU A 288 -4.68 11.26 -19.60
CA GLU A 288 -4.02 12.24 -20.47
C GLU A 288 -3.28 13.35 -19.72
N ARG A 289 -3.93 14.00 -18.75
CA ARG A 289 -3.33 15.05 -17.92
C ARG A 289 -2.07 14.56 -17.19
N LEU A 290 -2.15 13.40 -16.51
CA LEU A 290 -1.01 12.78 -15.83
C LEU A 290 0.16 12.50 -16.79
N ARG A 291 -0.12 11.90 -17.95
CA ARG A 291 0.89 11.58 -18.97
C ARG A 291 1.61 12.83 -19.46
N VAL A 292 0.84 13.89 -19.77
CA VAL A 292 1.36 15.17 -20.26
C VAL A 292 2.20 15.86 -19.18
N ALA A 293 1.71 15.91 -17.92
CA ALA A 293 2.44 16.49 -16.80
C ALA A 293 3.76 15.75 -16.49
N MET A 294 3.86 14.46 -16.82
CA MET A 294 5.10 13.69 -16.71
C MET A 294 5.99 13.78 -17.96
N GLY A 295 5.53 14.39 -19.05
CA GLY A 295 6.29 14.53 -20.30
C GLY A 295 6.49 13.22 -21.05
N TYR A 296 5.52 12.30 -20.99
CA TYR A 296 5.53 11.09 -21.81
C TYR A 296 4.76 11.28 -23.11
N ASP A 297 5.29 10.75 -24.22
CA ASP A 297 4.57 10.71 -25.49
C ASP A 297 3.35 9.79 -25.41
N LYS A 298 2.32 10.10 -26.22
CA LYS A 298 1.12 9.29 -26.31
C LYS A 298 1.46 7.93 -26.94
N PRO A 299 1.23 6.79 -26.27
CA PRO A 299 1.39 5.49 -26.89
C PRO A 299 0.45 5.29 -28.10
N PRO A 300 0.79 4.41 -29.04
CA PRO A 300 -0.13 3.99 -30.09
C PRO A 300 -1.46 3.46 -29.53
N ALA A 301 -2.57 3.73 -30.21
CA ALA A 301 -3.92 3.34 -29.76
C ALA A 301 -4.07 1.84 -29.44
N TRP A 302 -3.36 0.98 -30.18
CA TRP A 302 -3.40 -0.47 -29.95
C TRP A 302 -2.77 -0.88 -28.60
N ILE A 303 -1.82 -0.12 -28.06
CA ILE A 303 -1.24 -0.37 -26.73
C ILE A 303 -2.30 -0.19 -25.65
N TYR A 304 -3.11 0.87 -25.73
CA TYR A 304 -4.23 1.08 -24.81
C TYR A 304 -5.20 -0.10 -24.86
N THR A 305 -5.61 -0.51 -26.06
CA THR A 305 -6.49 -1.67 -26.25
C THR A 305 -5.87 -2.94 -25.67
N PHE A 306 -4.58 -3.19 -25.91
CA PHE A 306 -3.86 -4.33 -25.38
C PHE A 306 -3.86 -4.33 -23.84
N SER A 307 -3.37 -3.25 -23.22
CA SER A 307 -3.27 -3.12 -21.76
C SER A 307 -4.62 -3.30 -21.07
N TYR A 308 -5.66 -2.64 -21.57
CA TYR A 308 -7.00 -2.73 -21.01
C TYR A 308 -7.62 -4.11 -21.22
N SER A 309 -7.37 -4.74 -22.37
CA SER A 309 -7.86 -6.08 -22.65
C SER A 309 -7.22 -7.11 -21.73
N VAL A 310 -5.91 -7.03 -21.48
CA VAL A 310 -5.21 -7.92 -20.54
C VAL A 310 -5.82 -7.81 -19.13
N LEU A 311 -6.04 -6.59 -18.64
CA LEU A 311 -6.65 -6.36 -17.33
C LEU A 311 -8.11 -6.84 -17.28
N ARG A 312 -8.90 -6.63 -18.34
CA ARG A 312 -10.29 -7.12 -18.42
C ARG A 312 -10.40 -8.63 -18.54
N LEU A 313 -9.47 -9.27 -19.26
CA LEU A 313 -9.39 -10.73 -19.34
C LEU A 313 -9.03 -11.32 -17.98
N ARG A 314 -8.09 -10.70 -17.24
CA ARG A 314 -7.80 -11.06 -15.84
C ARG A 314 -9.05 -10.94 -14.97
N ALA A 315 -9.76 -9.82 -15.04
CA ALA A 315 -11.00 -9.61 -14.30
C ALA A 315 -12.07 -10.67 -14.64
N ALA A 316 -12.30 -10.94 -15.93
CA ALA A 316 -13.22 -11.98 -16.38
C ALA A 316 -12.80 -13.37 -15.88
N PHE A 317 -11.50 -13.66 -15.87
CA PHE A 317 -10.97 -14.92 -15.36
C PHE A 317 -11.24 -15.07 -13.85
N VAL A 318 -10.91 -14.04 -13.06
CA VAL A 318 -11.17 -14.01 -11.62
C VAL A 318 -12.67 -14.19 -11.34
N LYS A 319 -13.54 -13.46 -12.05
CA LYS A 319 -14.99 -13.52 -11.88
C LYS A 319 -15.55 -14.94 -12.03
N ASN A 320 -15.12 -15.62 -13.08
CA ASN A 320 -15.77 -16.84 -13.55
C ASN A 320 -15.07 -18.13 -13.13
N PHE A 321 -13.76 -18.10 -12.85
CA PHE A 321 -12.95 -19.32 -12.69
C PHE A 321 -12.15 -19.39 -11.40
N MET A 322 -12.18 -18.36 -10.55
CA MET A 322 -11.53 -18.44 -9.23
C MET A 322 -12.58 -18.53 -8.14
N LEU A 323 -12.26 -19.17 -7.01
CA LEU A 323 -13.07 -19.05 -5.79
C LEU A 323 -12.78 -17.71 -5.09
N PRO A 324 -13.69 -17.18 -4.25
CA PRO A 324 -13.38 -16.08 -3.35
C PRO A 324 -12.20 -16.40 -2.45
N ARG A 325 -11.47 -15.36 -2.02
CA ARG A 325 -10.37 -15.54 -1.09
C ARG A 325 -10.89 -15.95 0.28
N LYS A 326 -10.34 -17.01 0.87
CA LYS A 326 -10.61 -17.38 2.26
C LYS A 326 -9.83 -16.51 3.26
N TYR A 327 -8.65 -16.03 2.84
CA TYR A 327 -7.74 -15.25 3.67
C TYR A 327 -7.46 -13.89 3.00
N PRO A 328 -7.32 -12.82 3.80
CA PRO A 328 -7.07 -11.49 3.25
C PRO A 328 -5.68 -11.44 2.62
N LYS A 329 -5.55 -10.71 1.52
CA LYS A 329 -4.24 -10.29 1.01
C LYS A 329 -3.80 -9.05 1.78
N SER A 330 -2.71 -9.16 2.53
CA SER A 330 -2.18 -8.11 3.39
C SER A 330 -0.67 -8.02 3.29
N LEU A 331 -0.12 -6.80 3.42
CA LEU A 331 1.32 -6.57 3.62
C LEU A 331 1.74 -6.57 5.09
N VAL A 332 0.77 -6.51 6.00
CA VAL A 332 1.00 -6.58 7.44
C VAL A 332 0.22 -7.75 8.03
N PRO A 333 0.66 -8.31 9.15
CA PRO A 333 -0.11 -9.28 9.93
C PRO A 333 -1.58 -8.90 10.10
N TYR A 334 -2.53 -9.77 9.76
CA TYR A 334 -3.96 -9.42 9.84
C TYR A 334 -4.67 -9.98 11.09
N ASP A 335 -4.02 -10.83 11.87
CA ASP A 335 -4.50 -11.32 13.18
C ASP A 335 -3.71 -10.68 14.35
N HIS A 336 -3.85 -11.17 15.59
CA HIS A 336 -3.03 -10.75 16.75
C HIS A 336 -2.04 -11.84 17.26
N SER A 337 -1.82 -12.94 16.54
CA SER A 337 -0.89 -14.01 16.94
C SER A 337 0.61 -13.60 16.83
N LYS A 338 1.54 -14.55 16.95
CA LYS A 338 2.98 -14.28 16.75
C LYS A 338 3.46 -14.72 15.36
N ASP A 339 2.66 -15.51 14.65
CA ASP A 339 3.03 -16.19 13.42
C ASP A 339 2.05 -15.80 12.32
N TYR A 340 2.47 -14.85 11.49
CA TYR A 340 1.58 -14.26 10.50
C TYR A 340 2.00 -14.56 9.09
N PHE A 341 0.98 -14.79 8.28
CA PHE A 341 1.11 -14.93 6.84
C PHE A 341 0.98 -13.56 6.20
N ILE A 342 2.09 -13.03 5.70
CA ILE A 342 2.06 -11.96 4.70
C ILE A 342 2.04 -12.66 3.34
N ASP A 343 0.92 -12.55 2.62
CA ASP A 343 0.85 -12.99 1.23
C ASP A 343 1.90 -12.17 0.48
N SER A 344 2.91 -12.83 -0.10
CA SER A 344 3.99 -12.16 -0.82
C SER A 344 3.37 -11.14 -1.77
N PRO A 345 3.92 -9.91 -1.90
CA PRO A 345 3.52 -9.02 -2.96
C PRO A 345 3.91 -9.72 -4.26
N THR A 346 2.96 -10.48 -4.78
CA THR A 346 3.09 -11.36 -5.95
C THR A 346 2.72 -10.61 -7.22
N MET A 347 2.40 -9.31 -7.10
CA MET A 347 1.86 -8.50 -8.19
C MET A 347 2.78 -7.33 -8.55
N LEU A 348 3.72 -6.99 -7.67
CA LEU A 348 4.98 -6.36 -8.01
C LEU A 348 6.04 -7.24 -7.37
N PRO A 349 7.08 -7.68 -8.08
CA PRO A 349 8.19 -8.34 -7.40
C PRO A 349 8.55 -7.50 -6.17
N ALA A 350 8.64 -8.14 -5.01
CA ALA A 350 8.94 -7.55 -3.71
C ALA A 350 10.31 -6.85 -3.65
N VAL A 351 10.85 -6.40 -4.78
CA VAL A 351 12.24 -6.09 -4.97
C VAL A 351 12.32 -4.97 -6.00
N CYS A 352 12.65 -3.80 -5.48
CA CYS A 352 13.22 -2.71 -6.24
C CYS A 352 14.72 -2.95 -6.32
N PRO A 353 15.25 -3.11 -7.53
CA PRO A 353 16.60 -2.61 -7.79
C PRO A 353 16.61 -1.78 -9.08
N ALA A 354 17.42 -0.72 -9.15
CA ALA A 354 17.98 -0.14 -10.38
C ALA A 354 19.18 0.77 -10.05
N SER A 355 20.43 0.43 -10.45
CA SER A 355 21.66 1.21 -10.18
C SER A 355 22.01 2.24 -11.23
N GLY A 356 22.53 3.38 -10.75
CA GLY A 356 23.98 3.60 -10.76
C GLY A 356 24.49 4.68 -11.71
N ALA A 357 24.77 5.87 -11.16
CA ALA A 357 25.92 6.72 -11.49
C ALA A 357 25.88 8.05 -10.72
N ARG A 358 26.09 8.05 -9.38
CA ARG A 358 26.45 9.28 -8.63
C ARG A 358 27.28 9.06 -7.36
N ALA A 359 27.31 7.85 -6.79
CA ALA A 359 28.21 7.55 -5.68
C ALA A 359 29.71 7.65 -6.05
N SER A 360 30.06 7.55 -7.34
CA SER A 360 31.43 7.75 -7.84
C SER A 360 31.87 9.23 -7.87
N GLU A 361 30.95 10.19 -7.65
CA GLU A 361 31.22 11.63 -7.71
C GLU A 361 31.35 12.30 -6.33
N GLY A 362 31.41 11.51 -5.25
CA GLY A 362 31.74 12.03 -3.91
C GLY A 362 30.68 12.95 -3.27
N ARG A 363 29.43 12.95 -3.75
CA ARG A 363 28.34 13.73 -3.14
C ARG A 363 27.51 12.86 -2.20
N SER A 364 27.45 13.25 -0.93
CA SER A 364 26.67 12.60 0.12
C SER A 364 25.18 12.95 0.04
N CYS A 365 24.33 12.00 0.43
CA CYS A 365 22.89 12.20 0.57
C CYS A 365 22.61 13.16 1.74
N PRO A 366 21.88 14.29 1.54
CA PRO A 366 21.55 15.22 2.62
C PRO A 366 20.56 14.64 3.66
N VAL A 367 19.95 13.48 3.37
CA VAL A 367 19.05 12.76 4.29
C VAL A 367 19.80 11.72 5.15
N GLY A 368 21.11 11.58 4.95
CA GLY A 368 21.98 10.66 5.69
C GLY A 368 23.42 11.16 5.73
N GLY A 369 23.64 12.38 6.21
CA GLY A 369 24.96 12.97 6.47
C GLY A 369 25.77 12.27 7.56
N HIS A 370 25.83 10.95 7.52
CA HIS A 370 26.79 10.14 8.25
C HIS A 370 27.59 9.36 7.22
N VAL A 371 28.90 9.60 7.22
CA VAL A 371 29.86 8.64 6.69
C VAL A 371 29.48 7.28 7.28
N MET A 372 29.34 6.26 6.44
CA MET A 372 29.31 4.89 6.93
C MET A 372 30.63 4.68 7.66
N ASP A 373 30.65 4.88 8.98
CA ASP A 373 31.75 4.37 9.78
C ASP A 373 31.80 2.86 9.50
N GLU A 374 32.91 2.37 8.97
CA GLU A 374 33.18 0.95 8.74
C GLU A 374 33.10 0.10 10.01
N LYS A 375 32.70 0.70 11.15
CA LYS A 375 32.59 0.13 12.48
C LYS A 375 31.17 0.16 13.07
N SER A 376 30.10 0.32 12.29
CA SER A 376 28.76 0.06 12.83
C SER A 376 28.57 -1.45 13.00
N SER A 377 28.84 -1.97 14.20
CA SER A 377 28.16 -3.18 14.66
C SER A 377 26.66 -3.03 14.39
N GLY A 378 26.04 -4.03 13.75
CA GLY A 378 24.69 -3.94 13.19
C GLY A 378 23.65 -3.41 14.18
N PRO A 379 22.51 -2.85 13.70
CA PRO A 379 21.51 -2.25 14.56
C PRO A 379 21.01 -3.28 15.59
N LYS A 380 21.37 -3.06 16.86
CA LYS A 380 20.69 -3.71 17.98
C LYS A 380 19.40 -2.94 18.19
N SER A 381 18.27 -3.51 17.77
CA SER A 381 16.93 -3.01 18.08
C SER A 381 16.83 -2.75 19.59
N THR A 382 16.50 -1.53 19.98
CA THR A 382 16.27 -1.18 21.40
C THR A 382 14.81 -1.38 21.81
N ALA A 383 13.90 -1.55 20.84
CA ALA A 383 12.49 -1.74 21.09
C ALA A 383 12.21 -3.10 21.76
N THR A 384 11.52 -3.06 22.90
CA THR A 384 11.05 -4.23 23.63
C THR A 384 9.61 -4.58 23.20
N GLY A 385 9.36 -5.85 22.85
CA GLY A 385 8.05 -6.33 22.40
C GLY A 385 8.12 -7.29 21.20
N PRO A 386 6.99 -7.86 20.76
CA PRO A 386 6.98 -8.70 19.55
C PRO A 386 7.28 -7.87 18.30
N ARG A 387 7.78 -8.56 17.28
CA ARG A 387 8.10 -8.00 15.97
C ARG A 387 7.22 -8.67 14.92
N MET A 388 6.75 -7.90 13.96
CA MET A 388 5.99 -8.44 12.83
C MET A 388 6.97 -9.10 11.87
N THR A 389 6.94 -10.42 11.80
CA THR A 389 7.80 -11.19 10.90
C THR A 389 7.06 -11.44 9.59
N THR A 390 7.80 -11.29 8.50
CA THR A 390 7.36 -11.65 7.16
C THR A 390 7.74 -13.11 6.89
N THR A 391 6.89 -13.86 6.20
CA THR A 391 7.22 -15.24 5.72
C THR A 391 8.29 -15.23 4.61
N TRP A 392 8.56 -14.04 4.07
CA TRP A 392 9.59 -13.71 3.10
C TRP A 392 10.43 -12.58 3.71
N TYR A 393 11.71 -12.82 3.97
CA TYR A 393 12.55 -11.90 4.75
C TYR A 393 12.79 -10.57 4.02
N ASP A 394 12.48 -9.43 4.64
CA ASP A 394 13.04 -8.10 4.31
C ASP A 394 12.73 -7.12 5.47
N ASN A 395 13.47 -7.24 6.59
CA ASN A 395 13.42 -6.26 7.70
C ASN A 395 14.58 -5.26 7.68
N ASP A 396 15.27 -5.24 6.55
CA ASP A 396 16.31 -4.33 6.08
C ASP A 396 16.26 -4.64 4.57
N PRO A 397 16.21 -3.70 3.61
CA PRO A 397 15.92 -3.96 2.18
C PRO A 397 16.95 -4.85 1.46
N ILE A 398 17.85 -5.47 2.23
CA ILE A 398 18.96 -6.28 1.82
C ILE A 398 18.79 -7.70 2.42
N TYR A 399 17.61 -8.31 2.22
CA TYR A 399 17.43 -9.75 2.37
C TYR A 399 16.74 -10.37 1.14
N SER A 400 17.31 -10.15 -0.05
CA SER A 400 16.85 -10.96 -1.18
C SER A 400 17.20 -12.43 -0.97
N ILE A 401 16.21 -13.32 -0.91
CA ILE A 401 16.43 -14.78 -0.85
C ILE A 401 16.68 -15.28 -2.28
N PRO A 402 17.69 -16.13 -2.54
CA PRO A 402 17.84 -16.77 -3.83
C PRO A 402 16.55 -17.41 -4.29
N ALA A 403 16.19 -17.23 -5.56
CA ALA A 403 15.03 -17.92 -6.11
C ALA A 403 15.17 -19.43 -5.90
N ARG A 404 14.10 -20.07 -5.41
CA ARG A 404 14.11 -21.52 -5.21
C ARG A 404 14.38 -22.21 -6.55
N PRO A 405 15.32 -23.17 -6.62
CA PRO A 405 15.64 -23.87 -7.86
C PRO A 405 14.40 -24.36 -8.60
N PHE A 406 14.41 -24.27 -9.93
CA PHE A 406 13.35 -24.73 -10.84
C PHE A 406 12.00 -24.00 -10.73
N THR A 407 11.88 -22.95 -9.91
CA THR A 407 10.72 -22.05 -9.99
C THR A 407 10.78 -21.20 -11.26
N ALA A 408 9.62 -20.72 -11.73
CA ALA A 408 9.56 -19.78 -12.88
C ALA A 408 10.50 -18.57 -12.68
N ARG A 409 10.58 -18.08 -11.44
CA ARG A 409 11.49 -17.03 -10.99
C ARG A 409 12.97 -17.41 -11.17
N TRP A 410 13.35 -18.60 -10.72
CA TRP A 410 14.73 -19.09 -10.85
C TRP A 410 15.14 -19.30 -12.31
N CYS A 411 14.25 -19.87 -13.12
CA CYS A 411 14.48 -20.03 -14.56
C CYS A 411 14.65 -18.66 -15.23
N PHE A 412 13.78 -17.70 -14.91
CA PHE A 412 13.86 -16.33 -15.39
C PHE A 412 15.22 -15.69 -15.03
N GLU A 413 15.64 -15.76 -13.77
CA GLU A 413 16.91 -15.18 -13.32
C GLU A 413 18.14 -15.82 -14.00
N ARG A 414 18.06 -17.12 -14.31
CA ARG A 414 19.16 -17.82 -14.99
C ARG A 414 19.32 -17.39 -16.44
N LEU A 415 18.21 -17.08 -17.10
CA LEU A 415 18.18 -16.71 -18.52
C LEU A 415 18.42 -15.21 -18.74
N PHE A 416 17.89 -14.36 -17.86
CA PHE A 416 17.78 -12.92 -18.14
C PHE A 416 18.45 -12.01 -17.10
N VAL A 417 18.93 -12.53 -15.97
CA VAL A 417 19.51 -11.72 -14.88
C VAL A 417 20.98 -12.11 -14.63
N SER A 418 21.87 -11.13 -14.66
CA SER A 418 23.30 -11.35 -14.39
C SER A 418 23.51 -11.87 -12.95
N PRO A 419 24.48 -12.78 -12.70
CA PRO A 419 24.65 -13.42 -11.39
C PRO A 419 24.77 -12.47 -10.20
N SER A 420 25.46 -11.35 -10.37
CA SER A 420 25.61 -10.33 -9.31
C SER A 420 24.33 -9.56 -9.02
N GLU A 421 23.33 -9.63 -9.90
CA GLU A 421 22.05 -8.93 -9.81
C GLU A 421 20.90 -9.85 -9.39
N ARG A 422 21.15 -11.15 -9.27
CA ARG A 422 20.14 -12.12 -8.83
C ARG A 422 19.80 -11.92 -7.37
N TRP A 423 18.58 -12.30 -7.01
CA TRP A 423 18.19 -12.40 -5.62
C TRP A 423 19.10 -13.36 -4.86
N GLY A 424 19.47 -12.99 -3.63
CA GLY A 424 20.42 -13.72 -2.81
C GLY A 424 21.89 -13.53 -3.15
N ALA A 425 22.23 -12.68 -4.13
CA ALA A 425 23.62 -12.33 -4.39
C ALA A 425 24.23 -11.58 -3.19
N ALA A 426 25.54 -11.74 -2.97
CA ALA A 426 26.24 -11.26 -1.78
C ALA A 426 26.07 -9.75 -1.52
N LYS A 427 26.02 -8.94 -2.58
CA LYS A 427 25.81 -7.48 -2.47
C LYS A 427 24.41 -7.07 -1.97
N TRP A 428 23.45 -8.00 -2.04
CA TRP A 428 22.07 -7.85 -1.58
C TRP A 428 21.80 -8.61 -0.28
N ARG A 429 22.84 -9.05 0.43
CA ARG A 429 22.71 -9.66 1.76
C ARG A 429 23.12 -8.66 2.83
N SER A 430 22.34 -8.59 3.91
CA SER A 430 22.69 -7.77 5.05
C SER A 430 24.04 -8.18 5.59
N LYS A 431 24.88 -7.18 5.89
CA LYS A 431 26.19 -7.38 6.52
C LYS A 431 26.08 -7.91 7.95
N VAL A 432 24.87 -7.90 8.53
CA VAL A 432 24.57 -8.44 9.87
C VAL A 432 24.45 -9.98 9.84
N LEU A 433 24.20 -10.57 8.67
CA LEU A 433 24.22 -12.03 8.52
C LEU A 433 25.63 -12.51 8.17
N GLY A 434 26.11 -13.52 8.91
CA GLY A 434 27.35 -14.21 8.58
C GLY A 434 27.30 -14.90 7.21
N PRO A 435 28.44 -15.39 6.68
CA PRO A 435 28.57 -15.93 5.32
C PRO A 435 27.84 -17.27 5.05
N GLY A 436 27.05 -17.78 6.00
CA GLY A 436 26.37 -19.06 5.94
C GLY A 436 25.06 -19.08 5.11
N PRO A 437 24.41 -20.24 4.97
CA PRO A 437 23.08 -20.33 4.38
C PRO A 437 22.07 -19.47 5.16
N VAL A 438 21.19 -18.76 4.44
CA VAL A 438 20.16 -17.87 5.00
C VAL A 438 19.09 -18.70 5.72
N GLN A 439 19.42 -19.15 6.93
CA GLN A 439 18.47 -19.68 7.90
C GLN A 439 17.92 -18.48 8.70
N PRO A 440 16.63 -18.48 9.07
CA PRO A 440 16.07 -17.43 9.92
C PRO A 440 16.88 -17.35 11.22
N VAL A 441 17.54 -16.21 11.48
CA VAL A 441 18.20 -16.00 12.77
C VAL A 441 17.12 -15.62 13.78
N SER A 442 16.93 -16.47 14.78
CA SER A 442 15.99 -16.22 15.86
C SER A 442 16.30 -14.88 16.55
N GLY A 443 15.31 -14.00 16.67
CA GLY A 443 15.45 -12.69 17.32
C GLY A 443 16.00 -11.55 16.45
N VAL A 444 16.38 -11.79 15.20
CA VAL A 444 16.92 -10.76 14.26
C VAL A 444 15.93 -10.45 13.12
N GLY A 445 14.80 -11.15 13.08
CA GLY A 445 13.73 -10.93 12.10
C GLY A 445 12.61 -10.04 12.61
N GLY A 446 11.91 -9.41 11.67
CA GLY A 446 10.69 -8.63 11.89
C GLY A 446 10.91 -7.13 12.06
N PHE A 447 9.83 -6.38 11.95
CA PHE A 447 9.80 -4.93 12.11
C PHE A 447 8.79 -4.52 13.18
N ARG A 448 8.99 -3.33 13.73
CA ARG A 448 7.97 -2.61 14.49
C ARG A 448 7.63 -1.32 13.76
N LEU A 449 6.39 -0.85 13.89
CA LEU A 449 5.89 0.26 13.07
C LEU A 449 6.60 1.57 13.40
N GLU A 450 6.94 1.78 14.67
CA GLU A 450 7.68 2.94 15.15
C GLU A 450 9.14 2.97 14.65
N GLU A 451 9.66 1.87 14.10
CA GLU A 451 11.02 1.77 13.56
C GLU A 451 11.08 1.95 12.04
N LEU A 452 9.94 1.90 11.33
CA LEU A 452 9.92 2.00 9.87
C LEU A 452 10.43 3.36 9.38
N GLY A 453 11.12 3.39 8.25
CA GLY A 453 11.73 4.58 7.67
C GLY A 453 13.24 4.41 7.43
N PRO A 454 13.92 5.43 6.90
CA PRO A 454 15.33 5.36 6.47
C PRO A 454 16.32 4.85 7.54
N ILE A 455 17.46 4.28 7.13
CA ILE A 455 18.38 3.50 8.02
C ILE A 455 18.86 4.33 9.19
N GLY A 456 19.20 5.60 8.94
CA GLY A 456 19.63 6.51 10.00
C GLY A 456 18.52 7.01 10.94
N LEU A 457 17.27 6.60 10.76
CA LEU A 457 16.09 7.08 11.50
C LEU A 457 15.32 5.99 12.24
N GLU A 458 15.66 4.71 12.09
CA GLU A 458 14.88 3.59 12.66
C GLU A 458 14.66 3.72 14.17
N GLN A 459 15.72 4.03 14.91
CA GLN A 459 15.66 4.15 16.38
C GLN A 459 15.48 5.61 16.83
N LYS A 460 15.17 6.53 15.92
CA LYS A 460 15.02 7.96 16.23
C LYS A 460 13.56 8.33 16.40
N GLY A 461 13.30 9.18 17.38
CA GLY A 461 11.98 9.77 17.60
C GLY A 461 10.94 8.83 18.21
N ILE A 462 11.33 7.68 18.76
CA ILE A 462 10.40 6.68 19.33
C ILE A 462 9.48 7.30 20.39
N GLU A 463 10.03 8.08 21.33
CA GLU A 463 9.21 8.77 22.34
C GLU A 463 8.26 9.83 21.75
N ALA A 464 8.68 10.53 20.69
CA ALA A 464 7.81 11.48 19.99
C ALA A 464 6.67 10.75 19.26
N VAL A 465 6.99 9.62 18.61
CA VAL A 465 6.00 8.74 17.95
C VAL A 465 5.02 8.18 18.98
N LYS A 466 5.49 7.76 20.15
CA LYS A 466 4.63 7.28 21.25
C LYS A 466 3.67 8.36 21.72
N LYS A 467 4.19 9.55 22.06
CA LYS A 467 3.37 10.68 22.50
C LYS A 467 2.32 11.08 21.46
N GLU A 468 2.69 11.10 20.19
CA GLU A 468 1.77 11.39 19.09
C GLU A 468 0.73 10.29 18.91
N ALA A 469 1.10 9.02 19.02
CA ALA A 469 0.15 7.90 18.96
C ALA A 469 -0.85 7.94 20.12
N GLU A 470 -0.43 8.31 21.33
CA GLU A 470 -1.33 8.51 22.48
C GLU A 470 -2.28 9.69 22.25
N ARG A 471 -1.77 10.81 21.70
CA ARG A 471 -2.61 11.96 21.31
C ARG A 471 -3.66 11.54 20.28
N LEU A 472 -3.25 10.84 19.22
CA LEU A 472 -4.16 10.31 18.21
C LEU A 472 -5.18 9.35 18.84
N ASN A 473 -4.79 8.55 19.83
CA ASN A 473 -5.68 7.62 20.51
C ASN A 473 -6.63 8.28 21.54
N GLY A 474 -7.03 9.53 21.32
CA GLY A 474 -7.88 10.31 22.23
C GLY A 474 -7.19 10.70 23.53
N GLY A 475 -5.86 10.85 23.51
CA GLY A 475 -5.05 11.19 24.69
C GLY A 475 -4.82 10.03 25.66
N ARG A 476 -5.16 8.79 25.28
CA ARG A 476 -5.07 7.61 26.16
C ARG A 476 -3.75 6.87 25.97
N PRO A 477 -3.21 6.26 27.05
CA PRO A 477 -2.03 5.41 26.96
C PRO A 477 -2.23 4.26 25.97
N LEU A 478 -1.17 3.94 25.21
CA LEU A 478 -1.18 2.75 24.36
C LEU A 478 -1.20 1.48 25.22
N ARG A 479 -2.05 0.52 24.87
CA ARG A 479 -2.21 -0.74 25.61
C ARG A 479 -2.01 -1.95 24.71
N GLY A 480 -1.84 -3.11 25.34
CA GLY A 480 -1.75 -4.39 24.65
C GLY A 480 -0.36 -4.71 24.12
N LEU A 481 -0.30 -5.80 23.38
CA LEU A 481 0.94 -6.46 22.97
C LEU A 481 1.84 -5.57 22.08
N TRP A 482 1.25 -4.65 21.33
CA TRP A 482 1.94 -3.81 20.35
C TRP A 482 2.23 -2.39 20.84
N ALA A 483 1.91 -2.06 22.10
CA ALA A 483 2.23 -0.75 22.68
C ALA A 483 3.75 -0.48 22.66
N ILE A 484 4.12 0.79 22.49
CA ILE A 484 5.51 1.23 22.59
C ILE A 484 5.88 1.30 24.07
N GLN A 485 6.78 0.40 24.49
CA GLN A 485 7.26 0.35 25.87
C GLN A 485 8.23 1.51 26.15
N SER A 486 8.18 2.03 27.39
CA SER A 486 9.09 3.07 27.91
C SER A 486 10.44 2.53 28.34
#